data_AF-A0A961LTL7-F1
#
_entry.id   AF-A0A961LTL7-F1
#
_cell.length_a   1.000
_cell.length_b   1.000
_cell.length_c   1.000
_cell.angle_alpha   90.00
_cell.angle_beta   90.00
_cell.angle_gamma   90.00
#
_symmetry.space_group_name_H-M   'P 1'
#
loop_
_entity.id
_entity.type
_entity.pdbx_description
1 polymer ?
#
loop_
_entity_poly.entity_id
_entity_poly.type
_entity_poly.pdbx_seq_one_letter_code
_entity_poly.pdbx_strand_id
1 'polypeptide(L)'
;MFRFRNGGKPAEAIQPPGICQIMGIRLHFALPSGPDHVGGKAKIAERIFATLSRSLDDRPEFKGAHAGHKPGASPNKSVTPIPREEALQIITREVRRYNGEAGRRSQGANGRSYEQAFRDGLAERPLRKPTARQLYLAGLIYKPVAVDRFGRVQVHGWTYGGASTQEALLGYHGTGKRVLLGRDPDDFNAPALAFDENGNLICEGIEPVKPGRYGSEQGIRQAIRNRKAARAAVAAGEEASDYLNTAELKAALAMLDAEEPDPFTGAKDVVAGQFKSPVKPAKRRKPKGDASAIPLEYLNNMDAALARQKASGGRSA
;
A
#
# COMPACT_ATOMS: atom_id res chain seq x y z
N MET A 1 -23.37 15.42 -2.06
CA MET A 1 -22.28 14.45 -1.87
C MET A 1 -22.50 13.30 -2.85
N PHE A 2 -21.67 13.14 -3.87
CA PHE A 2 -21.87 12.14 -4.93
C PHE A 2 -21.34 10.78 -4.47
N ARG A 3 -22.22 9.76 -4.45
CA ARG A 3 -21.93 8.42 -3.92
C ARG A 3 -21.61 7.47 -5.08
N PHE A 4 -20.46 6.82 -5.06
CA PHE A 4 -20.14 5.77 -6.03
C PHE A 4 -21.05 4.56 -5.80
N ARG A 5 -21.65 4.05 -6.88
CA ARG A 5 -22.73 3.05 -6.84
C ARG A 5 -22.32 1.67 -6.29
N ASN A 6 -21.01 1.39 -6.23
CA ASN A 6 -20.42 0.15 -5.69
C ASN A 6 -19.46 0.40 -4.51
N GLY A 7 -19.44 1.60 -3.93
CA GLY A 7 -18.70 1.83 -2.70
C GLY A 7 -19.46 1.19 -1.54
N GLY A 8 -18.83 0.24 -0.82
CA GLY A 8 -19.36 -0.25 0.45
C GLY A 8 -19.72 0.91 1.39
N LYS A 9 -20.47 0.64 2.47
CA LYS A 9 -20.78 1.65 3.49
C LYS A 9 -19.47 2.39 3.84
N PRO A 10 -19.45 3.74 3.80
CA PRO A 10 -18.25 4.46 4.18
C PRO A 10 -17.89 4.02 5.60
N ALA A 11 -16.70 3.46 5.77
CA ALA A 11 -16.23 2.97 7.07
C ALA A 11 -16.07 4.13 8.08
N GLU A 12 -16.09 5.38 7.61
CA GLU A 12 -15.84 6.58 8.39
C GLU A 12 -16.91 7.64 8.08
N ALA A 13 -17.34 8.37 9.11
CA ALA A 13 -18.42 9.36 9.03
C ALA A 13 -18.11 10.56 8.11
N ILE A 14 -16.84 10.79 7.79
CA ILE A 14 -16.35 11.96 7.03
C ILE A 14 -15.73 11.49 5.74
N GLN A 15 -16.19 12.04 4.62
CA GLN A 15 -15.62 11.75 3.30
C GLN A 15 -14.68 12.85 2.84
N PRO A 16 -13.48 12.51 2.34
CA PRO A 16 -12.61 13.45 1.65
C PRO A 16 -13.32 14.17 0.50
N PRO A 17 -13.10 15.49 0.31
CA PRO A 17 -13.57 16.17 -0.88
C PRO A 17 -12.84 15.61 -2.11
N GLY A 18 -13.59 15.30 -3.17
CA GLY A 18 -13.00 14.89 -4.43
C GLY A 18 -12.34 16.07 -5.14
N ILE A 19 -11.29 15.81 -5.94
CA ILE A 19 -10.61 16.84 -6.74
C ILE A 19 -11.61 17.65 -7.59
N CYS A 20 -12.60 16.98 -8.19
CA CYS A 20 -13.65 17.67 -8.96
C CYS A 20 -14.43 18.68 -8.11
N GLN A 21 -14.74 18.35 -6.86
CA GLN A 21 -15.46 19.26 -5.95
C GLN A 21 -14.60 20.47 -5.57
N ILE A 22 -13.32 20.26 -5.25
CA ILE A 22 -12.35 21.35 -4.95
C ILE A 22 -12.22 22.31 -6.14
N MET A 23 -12.22 21.75 -7.36
CA MET A 23 -12.11 22.50 -8.61
C MET A 23 -13.44 23.12 -9.07
N GLY A 24 -14.54 22.92 -8.33
CA GLY A 24 -15.88 23.42 -8.70
C GLY A 24 -16.50 22.71 -9.91
N ILE A 25 -16.02 21.52 -10.25
CA ILE A 25 -16.51 20.69 -11.35
C ILE A 25 -17.73 19.90 -10.87
N ARG A 26 -18.90 20.20 -11.45
CA ARG A 26 -20.13 19.43 -11.21
C ARG A 26 -20.08 18.12 -12.00
N LEU A 27 -20.07 17.00 -11.27
CA LEU A 27 -20.09 15.67 -11.88
C LEU A 27 -21.52 15.29 -12.28
N HIS A 28 -21.68 14.90 -13.53
CA HIS A 28 -22.91 14.30 -14.04
C HIS A 28 -22.58 12.88 -14.54
N PHE A 29 -23.16 11.87 -13.90
CA PHE A 29 -23.05 10.49 -14.34
C PHE A 29 -24.23 10.20 -15.28
N ALA A 30 -23.97 10.13 -16.58
CA ALA A 30 -24.96 9.65 -17.54
C ALA A 30 -25.19 8.15 -17.28
N LEU A 31 -26.42 7.76 -16.95
CA LEU A 31 -26.78 6.34 -16.90
C LEU A 31 -26.72 5.74 -18.32
N PRO A 32 -26.60 4.42 -18.50
CA PRO A 32 -26.72 3.81 -19.83
C PRO A 32 -28.16 3.66 -20.34
N SER A 33 -29.17 3.65 -19.47
CA SER A 33 -30.57 3.31 -19.83
C SER A 33 -31.73 4.09 -19.12
N GLY A 34 -31.63 5.41 -18.92
CA GLY A 34 -32.66 6.25 -18.30
C GLY A 34 -33.44 7.16 -19.28
N PRO A 35 -34.54 7.79 -18.84
CA PRO A 35 -35.38 8.67 -19.67
C PRO A 35 -34.70 10.01 -20.04
N ASP A 36 -33.63 10.40 -19.32
CA ASP A 36 -32.84 11.61 -19.60
C ASP A 36 -31.84 11.44 -20.77
N HIS A 37 -31.99 10.37 -21.56
CA HIS A 37 -31.02 9.90 -22.55
C HIS A 37 -31.09 10.58 -23.90
N VAL A 38 -31.12 11.90 -23.86
CA VAL A 38 -31.17 12.74 -25.05
C VAL A 38 -29.76 12.96 -25.64
N GLY A 39 -28.87 11.96 -25.73
CA GLY A 39 -27.58 12.32 -26.36
C GLY A 39 -26.42 11.36 -26.63
N GLY A 40 -26.45 10.06 -26.32
CA GLY A 40 -25.39 9.13 -26.79
C GLY A 40 -23.92 9.50 -26.47
N LYS A 41 -23.66 10.47 -25.58
CA LYS A 41 -22.34 11.10 -25.41
C LYS A 41 -21.29 10.16 -24.83
N ALA A 42 -21.70 9.25 -23.95
CA ALA A 42 -20.82 8.23 -23.38
C ALA A 42 -20.28 7.26 -24.45
N LYS A 43 -21.11 6.91 -25.45
CA LYS A 43 -20.72 6.02 -26.56
C LYS A 43 -19.65 6.64 -27.47
N ILE A 44 -19.55 7.96 -27.53
CA ILE A 44 -18.53 8.66 -28.33
C ILE A 44 -17.15 8.44 -27.71
N ALA A 45 -17.01 8.61 -26.40
CA ALA A 45 -15.73 8.38 -25.71
C ALA A 45 -15.28 6.92 -25.85
N GLU A 46 -16.20 5.97 -25.64
CA GLU A 46 -15.93 4.54 -25.82
C GLU A 46 -15.46 4.23 -27.25
N ARG A 47 -16.15 4.76 -28.27
CA ARG A 47 -15.76 4.55 -29.68
C ARG A 47 -14.39 5.16 -30.01
N ILE A 48 -14.07 6.34 -29.45
CA ILE A 48 -12.77 6.97 -29.63
C ILE A 48 -11.67 6.08 -29.02
N PHE A 49 -11.85 5.63 -27.78
CA PHE A 49 -10.86 4.77 -27.13
C PHE A 49 -10.70 3.43 -27.84
N ALA A 50 -11.79 2.82 -28.32
CA ALA A 50 -11.72 1.60 -29.13
C ALA A 50 -10.96 1.82 -30.45
N THR A 51 -11.13 2.98 -31.09
CA THR A 51 -10.41 3.32 -32.33
C THR A 51 -8.94 3.55 -32.06
N LEU A 52 -8.62 4.31 -31.01
CA LEU A 52 -7.25 4.65 -30.64
C LEU A 52 -6.48 3.41 -30.17
N SER A 53 -7.10 2.55 -29.35
CA SER A 53 -6.54 1.27 -28.90
C SER A 53 -6.16 0.39 -30.08
N ARG A 54 -7.07 0.11 -31.02
CA ARG A 54 -6.73 -0.68 -32.22
C ARG A 54 -5.57 -0.08 -33.01
N SER A 55 -5.54 1.23 -33.19
CA SER A 55 -4.47 1.90 -33.93
C SER A 55 -3.11 1.92 -33.22
N LEU A 56 -3.10 1.79 -31.88
CA LEU A 56 -1.90 1.78 -31.05
C LEU A 56 -1.39 0.36 -30.81
N ASP A 57 -2.29 -0.54 -30.43
CA ASP A 57 -1.99 -1.90 -30.00
C ASP A 57 -1.51 -2.78 -31.18
N ASP A 58 -2.05 -2.54 -32.38
CA ASP A 58 -1.69 -3.30 -33.59
C ASP A 58 -0.41 -2.78 -34.28
N ARG A 59 0.29 -1.82 -33.65
CA ARG A 59 1.51 -1.24 -34.23
C ARG A 59 2.70 -2.18 -34.16
N PRO A 60 3.65 -2.08 -35.12
CA PRO A 60 4.88 -2.86 -35.10
C PRO A 60 5.68 -2.70 -33.80
N GLU A 61 5.71 -1.49 -33.24
CA GLU A 61 6.45 -1.17 -32.03
C GLU A 61 5.88 -1.88 -30.78
N PHE A 62 4.58 -2.21 -30.76
CA PHE A 62 3.93 -2.95 -29.68
C PHE A 62 3.80 -4.45 -29.97
N LYS A 63 4.44 -4.95 -31.03
CA LYS A 63 4.38 -6.36 -31.40
C LYS A 63 4.89 -7.24 -30.26
N GLY A 64 4.03 -8.12 -29.76
CA GLY A 64 4.32 -9.00 -28.64
C GLY A 64 4.15 -8.36 -27.25
N ALA A 65 3.92 -7.04 -27.17
CA ALA A 65 3.62 -6.35 -25.90
C ALA A 65 2.12 -6.36 -25.55
N HIS A 66 1.26 -6.73 -26.49
CA HIS A 66 -0.18 -6.76 -26.32
C HIS A 66 -0.69 -8.15 -25.91
N ALA A 67 -1.50 -8.23 -24.84
CA ALA A 67 -2.04 -9.50 -24.31
C ALA A 67 -3.28 -10.03 -25.08
N GLY A 68 -3.84 -9.23 -25.99
CA GLY A 68 -4.99 -9.59 -26.82
C GLY A 68 -6.24 -8.73 -26.56
N HIS A 69 -7.10 -8.60 -27.58
CA HIS A 69 -8.27 -7.71 -27.59
C HIS A 69 -9.53 -8.28 -26.90
N LYS A 70 -9.41 -9.44 -26.25
CA LYS A 70 -10.55 -10.13 -25.64
C LYS A 70 -10.76 -9.67 -24.19
N PRO A 71 -12.00 -9.46 -23.74
CA PRO A 71 -12.29 -9.25 -22.32
C PRO A 71 -11.69 -10.37 -21.47
N GLY A 72 -10.94 -10.02 -20.42
CA GLY A 72 -10.25 -10.98 -19.56
C GLY A 72 -8.89 -11.47 -20.07
N ALA A 73 -8.38 -10.95 -21.19
CA ALA A 73 -7.02 -11.21 -21.61
C ALA A 73 -6.01 -10.68 -20.56
N SER A 74 -5.09 -11.54 -20.13
CA SER A 74 -4.04 -11.20 -19.17
C SER A 74 -2.67 -11.53 -19.77
N PRO A 75 -1.61 -10.74 -19.46
CA PRO A 75 -0.27 -11.04 -19.93
C PRO A 75 0.20 -12.43 -19.49
N ASN A 76 0.78 -13.19 -20.42
CA ASN A 76 1.41 -14.48 -20.17
C ASN A 76 2.92 -14.38 -20.48
N LYS A 77 3.66 -15.49 -20.37
CA LYS A 77 5.11 -15.53 -20.64
C LYS A 77 5.50 -15.16 -22.08
N SER A 78 4.56 -15.22 -23.04
CA SER A 78 4.80 -14.81 -24.42
C SER A 78 4.62 -13.31 -24.66
N VAL A 79 4.15 -12.57 -23.66
CA VAL A 79 4.06 -11.10 -23.74
C VAL A 79 5.40 -10.51 -23.33
N THR A 80 6.03 -9.78 -24.25
CA THR A 80 7.28 -9.05 -24.04
C THR A 80 6.97 -7.60 -23.71
N PRO A 81 7.19 -7.12 -22.48
CA PRO A 81 6.91 -5.74 -22.12
C PRO A 81 7.80 -4.76 -22.89
N ILE A 82 7.22 -3.65 -23.33
CA ILE A 82 7.96 -2.52 -23.88
C ILE A 82 8.41 -1.57 -22.74
N PRO A 83 9.59 -0.93 -22.85
CA PRO A 83 9.99 0.11 -21.91
C PRO A 83 8.96 1.25 -21.81
N ARG A 84 8.73 1.75 -20.58
CA ARG A 84 7.74 2.80 -20.31
C ARG A 84 7.96 4.07 -21.15
N GLU A 85 9.21 4.49 -21.29
CA GLU A 85 9.56 5.73 -21.98
C GLU A 85 9.25 5.63 -23.48
N GLU A 86 9.59 4.50 -24.10
CA GLU A 86 9.28 4.21 -25.50
C GLU A 86 7.77 4.17 -25.73
N ALA A 87 7.03 3.47 -24.87
CA ALA A 87 5.57 3.46 -24.93
C ALA A 87 4.96 4.87 -24.84
N LEU A 88 5.46 5.70 -23.92
CA LEU A 88 5.01 7.09 -23.78
C LEU A 88 5.29 7.93 -25.02
N GLN A 89 6.46 7.77 -25.64
CA GLN A 89 6.81 8.48 -26.88
C GLN A 89 5.85 8.09 -28.01
N ILE A 90 5.59 6.79 -28.18
CA ILE A 90 4.69 6.27 -29.22
C ILE A 90 3.25 6.77 -28.99
N ILE A 91 2.73 6.63 -27.77
CA ILE A 91 1.37 7.08 -27.42
C ILE A 91 1.25 8.59 -27.67
N THR A 92 2.24 9.39 -27.26
CA THR A 92 2.24 10.84 -27.47
C THR A 92 2.19 11.18 -28.96
N ARG A 93 2.98 10.48 -29.79
CA ARG A 93 2.98 10.67 -31.25
C ARG A 93 1.61 10.35 -31.85
N GLU A 94 1.00 9.22 -31.48
CA GLU A 94 -0.29 8.83 -32.07
C GLU A 94 -1.45 9.70 -31.61
N VAL A 95 -1.47 10.13 -30.34
CA VAL A 95 -2.48 11.09 -29.86
C VAL A 95 -2.38 12.41 -30.64
N ARG A 96 -1.16 12.91 -30.89
CA ARG A 96 -0.95 14.10 -31.73
C ARG A 96 -1.43 13.88 -33.16
N ARG A 97 -1.04 12.77 -33.78
CA ARG A 97 -1.48 12.41 -35.15
C ARG A 97 -3.00 12.34 -35.23
N TYR A 98 -3.64 11.64 -34.29
CA TYR A 98 -5.10 11.47 -34.26
C TYR A 98 -5.83 12.80 -34.11
N ASN A 99 -5.34 13.69 -33.24
CA ASN A 99 -5.94 15.01 -33.05
C ASN A 99 -5.70 15.94 -34.25
N GLY A 100 -4.56 15.83 -34.93
CA GLY A 100 -4.18 16.65 -36.08
C GLY A 100 -4.75 16.19 -37.43
N GLU A 101 -5.24 14.94 -37.53
CA GLU A 101 -5.83 14.39 -38.76
C GLU A 101 -7.04 15.21 -39.23
N ALA A 102 -6.94 15.80 -40.43
CA ALA A 102 -8.01 16.56 -41.07
C ALA A 102 -9.08 15.64 -41.69
N GLY A 103 -10.14 16.22 -42.24
CA GLY A 103 -11.20 15.48 -42.91
C GLY A 103 -12.14 14.73 -41.97
N ARG A 104 -12.21 15.12 -40.68
CA ARG A 104 -13.10 14.44 -39.71
C ARG A 104 -14.56 14.69 -40.07
N ARG A 105 -15.32 13.59 -40.19
CA ARG A 105 -16.76 13.58 -40.51
C ARG A 105 -17.68 13.80 -39.30
N SER A 106 -17.12 14.07 -38.11
CA SER A 106 -17.93 14.32 -36.92
C SER A 106 -18.61 15.70 -37.01
N GLN A 107 -19.83 15.80 -36.47
CA GLN A 107 -20.66 17.00 -36.56
C GLN A 107 -19.94 18.26 -36.07
N GLY A 108 -19.12 18.16 -35.01
CA GLY A 108 -18.37 19.30 -34.45
C GLY A 108 -17.10 19.67 -35.23
N ALA A 109 -16.52 18.74 -35.99
CA ALA A 109 -15.28 19.00 -36.74
C ALA A 109 -15.56 19.54 -38.15
N ASN A 110 -16.61 19.06 -38.84
CA ASN A 110 -17.02 19.52 -40.17
C ASN A 110 -15.85 19.58 -41.19
N GLY A 111 -15.10 18.48 -41.31
CA GLY A 111 -13.92 18.40 -42.20
C GLY A 111 -12.62 18.93 -41.60
N ARG A 112 -12.66 19.66 -40.47
CA ARG A 112 -11.46 20.08 -39.73
C ARG A 112 -10.86 18.92 -38.93
N SER A 113 -9.66 19.12 -38.41
CA SER A 113 -9.09 18.23 -37.40
C SER A 113 -9.72 18.47 -36.02
N TYR A 114 -9.60 17.51 -35.10
CA TYR A 114 -10.09 17.70 -33.73
C TYR A 114 -9.33 18.82 -33.01
N GLU A 115 -8.04 18.94 -33.27
CA GLU A 115 -7.20 19.99 -32.72
C GLU A 115 -7.66 21.38 -33.19
N GLN A 116 -7.97 21.53 -34.48
CA GLN A 116 -8.47 22.79 -35.03
C GLN A 116 -9.85 23.12 -34.45
N ALA A 117 -10.79 22.17 -34.46
CA ALA A 117 -12.12 22.39 -33.89
C ALA A 117 -12.07 22.73 -32.39
N PHE A 118 -11.15 22.12 -31.62
CA PHE A 118 -10.94 22.44 -30.21
C PHE A 118 -10.36 23.85 -30.03
N ARG A 119 -9.36 24.23 -30.82
CA ARG A 119 -8.72 25.56 -30.75
C ARG A 119 -9.70 26.67 -31.08
N ASP A 120 -10.47 26.50 -32.16
CA ASP A 120 -11.49 27.46 -32.59
C ASP A 120 -12.54 27.64 -31.47
N GLY A 121 -13.05 26.54 -30.92
CA GLY A 121 -14.03 26.59 -29.83
C GLY A 121 -13.48 27.07 -28.49
N LEU A 122 -12.17 27.01 -28.26
CA LEU A 122 -11.53 27.54 -27.04
C LEU A 122 -11.44 29.06 -27.09
N ALA A 123 -11.20 29.65 -28.27
CA ALA A 123 -11.11 31.11 -28.45
C ALA A 123 -12.42 31.83 -28.09
N GLU A 124 -13.55 31.17 -28.30
CA GLU A 124 -14.88 31.71 -28.01
C GLU A 124 -15.28 31.59 -26.52
N ARG A 125 -14.50 30.85 -25.71
CA ARG A 125 -14.87 30.54 -24.32
C ARG A 125 -14.06 31.35 -23.30
N PRO A 126 -14.68 31.83 -22.21
CA PRO A 126 -13.94 32.44 -21.12
C PRO A 126 -13.06 31.41 -20.42
N LEU A 127 -11.74 31.54 -20.58
CA LEU A 127 -10.77 30.66 -19.95
C LEU A 127 -10.67 30.99 -18.44
N ARG A 128 -10.94 30.00 -17.59
CA ARG A 128 -10.70 30.08 -16.14
C ARG A 128 -9.58 29.13 -15.78
N LYS A 129 -8.48 29.69 -15.27
CA LYS A 129 -7.38 28.89 -14.72
C LYS A 129 -7.65 28.60 -13.24
N PRO A 130 -7.29 27.40 -12.74
CA PRO A 130 -7.41 27.12 -11.32
C PRO A 130 -6.48 28.04 -10.52
N THR A 131 -6.96 28.49 -9.37
CA THR A 131 -6.16 29.29 -8.44
C THR A 131 -5.09 28.43 -7.76
N ALA A 132 -4.01 29.07 -7.28
CA ALA A 132 -2.97 28.36 -6.53
C ALA A 132 -3.53 27.60 -5.32
N ARG A 133 -4.53 28.18 -4.63
CA ARG A 133 -5.21 27.52 -3.50
C ARG A 133 -6.00 26.28 -3.91
N GLN A 134 -6.69 26.32 -5.05
CA GLN A 134 -7.40 25.13 -5.56
C GLN A 134 -6.43 24.02 -5.95
N LEU A 135 -5.32 24.36 -6.61
CA LEU A 135 -4.28 23.39 -6.96
C LEU A 135 -3.64 22.78 -5.71
N TYR A 136 -3.33 23.61 -4.71
CA TYR A 136 -2.81 23.15 -3.42
C TYR A 136 -3.79 22.18 -2.75
N LEU A 137 -5.04 22.57 -2.54
CA LEU A 137 -6.06 21.72 -1.91
C LEU A 137 -6.30 20.41 -2.68
N ALA A 138 -6.23 20.46 -4.02
CA ALA A 138 -6.38 19.27 -4.87
C ALA A 138 -5.17 18.33 -4.85
N GLY A 139 -3.99 18.83 -4.48
CA GLY A 139 -2.75 18.05 -4.35
C GLY A 139 -2.62 17.33 -3.01
N LEU A 140 -3.37 17.74 -1.99
CA LEU A 140 -3.29 17.14 -0.65
C LEU A 140 -3.92 15.74 -0.59
N ILE A 141 -3.34 14.90 0.26
CA ILE A 141 -3.94 13.65 0.71
C ILE A 141 -4.78 13.90 1.96
N TYR A 142 -6.03 13.48 1.91
CA TYR A 142 -6.98 13.66 3.00
C TYR A 142 -7.20 12.35 3.75
N LYS A 143 -7.08 12.39 5.07
CA LYS A 143 -7.36 11.25 5.94
C LYS A 143 -8.18 11.68 7.14
N PRO A 144 -9.33 11.03 7.42
CA PRO A 144 -10.06 11.30 8.64
C PRO A 144 -9.27 10.77 9.84
N VAL A 145 -9.19 11.56 10.90
CA VAL A 145 -8.41 11.25 12.12
C VAL A 145 -9.17 11.72 13.35
N ALA A 146 -8.96 11.03 14.47
CA ALA A 146 -9.43 11.50 15.76
C ALA A 146 -8.42 12.49 16.34
N VAL A 147 -8.92 13.46 17.10
CA VAL A 147 -8.09 14.39 17.87
C VAL A 147 -7.84 13.83 19.26
N ASP A 148 -6.57 13.80 19.67
CA ASP A 148 -6.13 13.39 21.00
C ASP A 148 -6.45 14.46 22.06
N ARG A 149 -6.37 14.10 23.35
CA ARG A 149 -6.65 14.96 24.50
C ARG A 149 -5.81 16.22 24.57
N PHE A 150 -4.70 16.25 23.84
CA PHE A 150 -3.78 17.38 23.73
C PHE A 150 -4.03 18.25 22.48
N GLY A 151 -5.12 18.05 21.75
CA GLY A 151 -5.40 18.79 20.52
C GLY A 151 -4.48 18.42 19.37
N ARG A 152 -4.07 17.15 19.29
CA ARG A 152 -3.11 16.64 18.29
C ARG A 152 -3.74 15.55 17.45
N VAL A 153 -3.24 15.37 16.24
CA VAL A 153 -3.67 14.31 15.32
C VAL A 153 -2.49 13.44 14.91
N GLN A 154 -2.73 12.13 14.77
CA GLN A 154 -1.68 11.17 14.48
C GLN A 154 -1.97 10.38 13.21
N VAL A 155 -0.99 10.33 12.30
CA VAL A 155 -1.10 9.61 11.02
C VAL A 155 0.25 9.03 10.61
N HIS A 156 0.30 7.74 10.29
CA HIS A 156 1.52 7.07 9.78
C HIS A 156 2.77 7.30 10.67
N GLY A 157 2.57 7.38 11.99
CA GLY A 157 3.62 7.63 12.98
C GLY A 157 4.00 9.11 13.14
N TRP A 158 3.44 10.00 12.33
CA TRP A 158 3.56 11.45 12.49
C TRP A 158 2.55 11.96 13.50
N THR A 159 2.93 12.99 14.26
CA THR A 159 2.04 13.74 15.14
C THR A 159 2.03 15.20 14.71
N TYR A 160 0.84 15.74 14.47
CA TYR A 160 0.61 17.15 14.11
C TYR A 160 -0.20 17.83 15.20
N GLY A 161 0.04 19.13 15.43
CA GLY A 161 -0.70 19.95 16.41
C GLY A 161 0.23 20.68 17.36
N GLY A 162 0.66 21.87 16.96
CA GLY A 162 1.47 22.80 17.75
C GLY A 162 0.61 23.73 18.62
N ALA A 163 1.25 24.63 19.37
CA ALA A 163 0.56 25.52 20.31
C ALA A 163 -0.48 26.42 19.63
N SER A 164 -0.24 26.86 18.40
CA SER A 164 -1.13 27.76 17.63
C SER A 164 -2.42 27.10 17.14
N THR A 165 -2.43 25.78 16.94
CA THR A 165 -3.56 25.03 16.36
C THR A 165 -4.26 24.14 17.38
N GLN A 166 -3.67 23.98 18.57
CA GLN A 166 -4.16 23.11 19.63
C GLN A 166 -5.59 23.48 20.08
N GLU A 167 -5.88 24.76 20.32
CA GLU A 167 -7.20 25.21 20.80
C GLU A 167 -8.32 24.87 19.79
N ALA A 168 -8.08 25.15 18.51
CA ALA A 168 -9.04 24.85 17.43
C ALA A 168 -9.31 23.34 17.28
N LEU A 169 -8.30 22.49 17.50
CA LEU A 169 -8.46 21.04 17.41
C LEU A 169 -9.08 20.43 18.67
N LEU A 170 -8.79 20.96 19.86
CA LEU A 170 -9.28 20.45 21.15
C LEU A 170 -10.81 20.38 21.21
N GLY A 171 -11.53 21.30 20.55
CA GLY A 171 -12.99 21.26 20.48
C GLY A 171 -13.58 19.99 19.84
N TYR A 172 -12.77 19.24 19.10
CA TYR A 172 -13.17 17.97 18.48
C TYR A 172 -12.78 16.75 19.33
N HIS A 173 -11.96 16.91 20.38
CA HIS A 173 -11.59 15.82 21.27
C HIS A 173 -12.79 15.32 22.09
N GLY A 174 -12.91 14.00 22.28
CA GLY A 174 -13.95 13.39 23.11
C GLY A 174 -15.39 13.49 22.55
N THR A 175 -15.59 14.19 21.43
CA THR A 175 -16.90 14.35 20.79
C THR A 175 -17.36 13.12 19.99
N GLY A 176 -16.46 12.16 19.75
CA GLY A 176 -16.67 11.03 18.82
C GLY A 176 -16.59 11.42 17.35
N LYS A 177 -16.51 12.73 17.03
CA LYS A 177 -16.31 13.22 15.66
C LYS A 177 -14.86 13.10 15.24
N ARG A 178 -14.65 12.94 13.94
CA ARG A 178 -13.31 12.96 13.34
C ARG A 178 -13.05 14.31 12.70
N VAL A 179 -11.81 14.59 12.37
CA VAL A 179 -11.41 15.74 11.53
C VAL A 179 -10.75 15.20 10.29
N LEU A 180 -10.92 15.88 9.17
CA LEU A 180 -10.30 15.50 7.91
C LEU A 180 -8.96 16.23 7.76
N LEU A 181 -7.86 15.49 7.95
CA LEU A 181 -6.51 16.03 7.87
C LEU A 181 -6.01 15.99 6.42
N GLY A 182 -5.75 17.15 5.82
CA GLY A 182 -5.07 17.31 4.54
C GLY A 182 -3.57 17.49 4.73
N ARG A 183 -2.76 16.68 4.05
CA ARG A 183 -1.28 16.73 4.11
C ARG A 183 -0.68 16.66 2.72
N ASP A 184 0.52 17.20 2.56
CA ASP A 184 1.27 17.06 1.31
C ASP A 184 1.75 15.59 1.17
N PRO A 185 1.44 14.89 0.06
CA PRO A 185 1.88 13.51 -0.16
C PRO A 185 3.40 13.36 -0.34
N ASP A 186 4.09 14.41 -0.82
CA ASP A 186 5.50 14.38 -1.14
C ASP A 186 6.38 14.88 0.02
N ASP A 187 5.83 15.70 0.94
CA ASP A 187 6.52 16.12 2.17
C ASP A 187 5.60 16.18 3.40
N PHE A 188 5.75 15.22 4.30
CA PHE A 188 5.03 15.17 5.58
C PHE A 188 5.54 16.16 6.62
N ASN A 189 6.68 16.83 6.40
CA ASN A 189 7.10 17.94 7.25
C ASN A 189 6.34 19.23 6.96
N ALA A 190 5.72 19.34 5.79
CA ALA A 190 4.91 20.50 5.46
C ALA A 190 3.72 20.63 6.44
N PRO A 191 3.33 21.87 6.82
CA PRO A 191 2.18 22.08 7.67
C PRO A 191 0.90 21.48 7.06
N ALA A 192 0.11 20.83 7.90
CA ALA A 192 -1.16 20.23 7.53
C ALA A 192 -2.31 21.22 7.72
N LEU A 193 -3.49 20.82 7.26
CA LEU A 193 -4.74 21.54 7.49
C LEU A 193 -5.86 20.57 7.87
N ALA A 194 -6.87 21.07 8.58
CA ALA A 194 -7.98 20.25 9.07
C ALA A 194 -9.33 20.83 8.67
N PHE A 195 -10.23 19.95 8.24
CA PHE A 195 -11.63 20.26 7.96
C PHE A 195 -12.57 19.48 8.88
N ASP A 196 -13.75 20.04 9.13
CA ASP A 196 -14.84 19.36 9.84
C ASP A 196 -15.63 18.40 8.92
N GLU A 197 -16.67 17.76 9.47
CA GLU A 197 -17.53 16.82 8.73
C GLU A 197 -18.34 17.50 7.61
N ASN A 198 -18.57 18.80 7.74
CA ASN A 198 -19.32 19.61 6.78
C ASN A 198 -18.41 20.17 5.66
N GLY A 199 -17.08 20.01 5.77
CA GLY A 199 -16.09 20.56 4.86
C GLY A 199 -15.68 22.01 5.17
N ASN A 200 -16.01 22.53 6.36
CA ASN A 200 -15.53 23.81 6.83
C ASN A 200 -14.10 23.68 7.34
N LEU A 201 -13.28 24.69 7.05
CA LEU A 201 -11.90 24.76 7.52
C LEU A 201 -11.89 24.99 9.03
N ILE A 202 -11.21 24.11 9.78
CA ILE A 202 -11.00 24.24 11.22
C ILE A 202 -9.78 25.13 11.46
N CYS A 203 -8.63 24.72 10.91
CA CYS A 203 -7.38 25.45 10.99
C CYS A 203 -6.41 25.03 9.87
N GLU A 204 -5.48 25.93 9.55
CA GLU A 204 -4.34 25.71 8.65
C GLU A 204 -3.04 25.86 9.44
N GLY A 205 -1.92 25.45 8.85
CA GLY A 205 -0.61 25.61 9.50
C GLY A 205 -0.42 24.65 10.67
N ILE A 206 -1.02 23.46 10.62
CA ILE A 206 -0.86 22.44 11.67
C ILE A 206 0.52 21.81 11.51
N GLU A 207 1.48 22.32 12.27
CA GLU A 207 2.88 21.87 12.20
C GLU A 207 3.06 20.43 12.71
N PRO A 208 4.02 19.68 12.13
CA PRO A 208 4.44 18.39 12.66
C PRO A 208 5.25 18.59 13.95
N VAL A 209 4.77 18.01 15.05
CA VAL A 209 5.45 18.04 16.35
C VAL A 209 6.39 16.85 16.50
N LYS A 210 6.01 15.69 15.93
CA LYS A 210 6.82 14.48 15.98
C LYS A 210 6.92 13.86 14.59
N PRO A 211 8.14 13.70 14.04
CA PRO A 211 8.34 13.06 12.76
C PRO A 211 8.04 11.57 12.84
N GLY A 212 7.45 11.04 11.78
CA GLY A 212 7.27 9.60 11.58
C GLY A 212 8.47 8.95 10.89
N ARG A 213 8.33 7.66 10.58
CA ARG A 213 9.44 6.86 9.98
C ARG A 213 9.76 7.23 8.53
N TYR A 214 8.81 7.78 7.80
CA TYR A 214 8.94 8.13 6.38
C TYR A 214 8.39 9.53 6.15
N GLY A 215 9.06 10.33 5.32
CA GLY A 215 8.69 11.70 5.02
C GLY A 215 7.68 11.89 3.89
N SER A 216 7.25 10.82 3.21
CA SER A 216 6.32 10.93 2.07
C SER A 216 5.53 9.64 1.84
N GLU A 217 4.46 9.71 1.05
CA GLU A 217 3.72 8.52 0.60
C GLU A 217 4.60 7.58 -0.23
N GLN A 218 5.43 8.16 -1.10
CA GLN A 218 6.35 7.39 -1.94
C GLN A 218 7.34 6.61 -1.06
N GLY A 219 7.86 7.24 0.00
CA GLY A 219 8.72 6.59 0.98
C GLY A 219 8.04 5.41 1.69
N ILE A 220 6.76 5.57 2.07
CA ILE A 220 5.96 4.49 2.65
C ILE A 220 5.82 3.33 1.65
N ARG A 221 5.43 3.62 0.40
CA ARG A 221 5.25 2.59 -0.64
C ARG A 221 6.56 1.86 -0.96
N GLN A 222 7.67 2.59 -1.05
CA GLN A 222 8.99 1.99 -1.26
C GLN A 222 9.37 1.06 -0.11
N ALA A 223 9.14 1.48 1.13
CA ALA A 223 9.42 0.64 2.28
C ALA A 223 8.58 -0.65 2.31
N ILE A 224 7.30 -0.57 1.93
CA ILE A 224 6.45 -1.76 1.82
C ILE A 224 7.01 -2.72 0.75
N ARG A 225 7.42 -2.19 -0.42
CA ARG A 225 8.06 -2.99 -1.48
C ARG A 225 9.35 -3.64 -0.99
N ASN A 226 10.22 -2.87 -0.35
CA ASN A 226 11.50 -3.36 0.18
C ASN A 226 11.30 -4.44 1.25
N ARG A 227 10.32 -4.28 2.16
CA ARG A 227 9.99 -5.30 3.16
C ARG A 227 9.47 -6.58 2.51
N LYS A 228 8.65 -6.47 1.46
CA LYS A 228 8.17 -7.63 0.71
C LYS A 228 9.32 -8.36 0.00
N ALA A 229 10.22 -7.61 -0.65
CA ALA A 229 11.40 -8.17 -1.30
C ALA A 229 12.34 -8.84 -0.29
N ALA A 230 12.59 -8.21 0.87
CA ALA A 230 13.40 -8.79 1.94
C ALA A 230 12.80 -10.10 2.47
N ARG A 231 11.48 -10.16 2.69
CA ARG A 231 10.81 -11.41 3.10
C ARG A 231 10.95 -12.52 2.06
N ALA A 232 10.80 -12.19 0.77
CA ALA A 232 11.00 -13.16 -0.30
C ALA A 232 12.45 -13.66 -0.38
N ALA A 233 13.43 -12.77 -0.17
CA ALA A 233 14.84 -13.13 -0.14
C ALA A 233 15.20 -14.01 1.07
N VAL A 234 14.62 -13.74 2.25
CA VAL A 234 14.79 -14.59 3.43
C VAL A 234 14.21 -15.98 3.19
N ALA A 235 12.99 -16.09 2.66
CA ALA A 235 12.38 -17.38 2.33
C ALA A 235 13.20 -18.17 1.30
N ALA A 236 13.68 -17.53 0.25
CA ALA A 236 14.55 -18.17 -0.74
C ALA A 236 15.91 -18.61 -0.14
N GLY A 237 16.42 -17.84 0.83
CA GLY A 237 17.63 -18.19 1.58
C GLY A 237 17.41 -19.39 2.50
N GLU A 238 16.28 -19.45 3.21
CA GLU A 238 15.87 -20.58 4.04
C GLU A 238 15.73 -21.86 3.18
N GLU A 239 15.04 -21.79 2.03
CA GLU A 239 14.93 -22.92 1.09
C GLU A 239 16.30 -23.43 0.60
N ALA A 240 17.22 -22.52 0.29
CA ALA A 240 18.58 -22.87 -0.14
C ALA A 240 19.42 -23.48 1.00
N SER A 241 19.30 -22.95 2.22
CA SER A 241 19.98 -23.46 3.41
C SER A 241 19.44 -24.80 3.86
N ASP A 242 18.12 -25.01 3.83
CA ASP A 242 17.49 -26.27 4.19
C ASP A 242 17.91 -27.39 3.25
N TYR A 243 18.04 -27.13 1.94
CA TYR A 243 18.53 -28.12 0.99
C TYR A 243 19.95 -28.61 1.31
N LEU A 244 20.88 -27.69 1.58
CA LEU A 244 22.27 -28.03 1.93
C LEU A 244 22.34 -28.73 3.30
N ASN A 245 21.66 -28.18 4.30
CA ASN A 245 21.63 -28.74 5.65
C ASN A 245 21.02 -30.14 5.66
N THR A 246 19.96 -30.41 4.90
CA THR A 246 19.32 -31.73 4.90
C THR A 246 20.23 -32.79 4.24
N ALA A 247 20.95 -32.42 3.18
CA ALA A 247 21.87 -33.32 2.50
C ALA A 247 23.12 -33.61 3.36
N GLU A 248 23.72 -32.57 3.95
CA GLU A 248 24.91 -32.69 4.81
C GLU A 248 24.57 -33.39 6.13
N LEU A 249 23.44 -33.06 6.77
CA LEU A 249 22.96 -33.75 7.96
C LEU A 249 22.70 -35.23 7.68
N LYS A 250 22.08 -35.57 6.55
CA LYS A 250 21.82 -36.96 6.17
C LYS A 250 23.13 -37.73 5.92
N ALA A 251 24.13 -37.10 5.31
CA ALA A 251 25.45 -37.69 5.12
C ALA A 251 26.17 -37.91 6.46
N ALA A 252 26.12 -36.92 7.36
CA ALA A 252 26.72 -37.03 8.70
C ALA A 252 26.03 -38.12 9.54
N LEU A 253 24.69 -38.20 9.52
CA LEU A 253 23.95 -39.26 10.22
C LEU A 253 24.29 -40.65 9.66
N ALA A 254 24.40 -40.80 8.34
CA ALA A 254 24.79 -42.07 7.73
C ALA A 254 26.22 -42.50 8.09
N MET A 255 27.14 -41.57 8.35
CA MET A 255 28.48 -41.89 8.85
C MET A 255 28.46 -42.38 10.31
N LEU A 256 27.57 -41.84 11.15
CA LEU A 256 27.39 -42.30 12.53
C LEU A 256 26.73 -43.69 12.62
N ASP A 257 25.78 -44.00 11.74
CA ASP A 257 25.11 -45.31 11.71
C ASP A 257 26.00 -46.43 11.12
N ALA A 258 27.11 -46.09 10.46
CA ALA A 258 28.01 -47.05 9.84
C ALA A 258 29.04 -47.67 10.81
N GLU A 259 29.24 -47.07 11.99
CA GLU A 259 30.08 -47.64 13.05
C GLU A 259 29.19 -48.42 14.03
N GLU A 260 28.93 -49.69 13.74
CA GLU A 260 28.64 -50.61 14.84
C GLU A 260 29.87 -50.62 15.76
N PRO A 261 29.73 -50.33 17.06
CA PRO A 261 30.86 -50.39 17.95
C PRO A 261 31.43 -51.80 17.88
N ASP A 262 32.71 -51.92 17.54
CA ASP A 262 33.42 -53.19 17.63
C ASP A 262 33.05 -53.84 18.97
N PRO A 263 32.63 -55.12 18.99
CA PRO A 263 32.28 -55.77 20.23
C PRO A 263 33.47 -55.61 21.15
N PHE A 264 33.27 -54.93 22.29
CA PHE A 264 34.32 -54.67 23.26
C PHE A 264 34.89 -56.03 23.69
N THR A 265 36.01 -56.41 23.06
CA THR A 265 36.78 -57.57 23.45
C THR A 265 37.50 -57.13 24.71
N GLY A 266 36.85 -57.38 25.85
CA GLY A 266 37.36 -56.95 27.14
C GLY A 266 38.85 -57.22 27.24
N ALA A 267 39.63 -56.18 27.52
CA ALA A 267 41.06 -56.31 27.73
C ALA A 267 41.29 -57.45 28.74
N LYS A 268 41.93 -58.53 28.30
CA LYS A 268 42.16 -59.73 29.12
C LYS A 268 43.14 -59.49 30.27
N ASP A 269 43.78 -58.32 30.30
CA ASP A 269 44.65 -57.89 31.39
C ASP A 269 44.13 -56.57 31.99
N VAL A 270 43.06 -56.67 32.78
CA VAL A 270 42.72 -55.58 33.70
C VAL A 270 43.62 -55.70 34.92
N VAL A 271 44.71 -54.93 34.92
CA VAL A 271 45.43 -54.66 36.18
C VAL A 271 44.47 -53.90 37.08
N ALA A 272 44.07 -54.51 38.20
CA ALA A 272 43.28 -53.84 39.21
C ALA A 272 44.03 -52.56 39.65
N GLY A 273 43.44 -51.39 39.38
CA GLY A 273 44.03 -50.13 39.78
C GLY A 273 44.27 -50.11 41.29
N GLN A 274 45.52 -50.10 41.72
CA GLN A 274 45.86 -49.86 43.13
C GLN A 274 45.65 -48.38 43.43
N PHE A 275 44.44 -48.04 43.86
CA PHE A 275 44.15 -46.74 44.44
C PHE A 275 44.64 -46.74 45.89
N LYS A 276 45.63 -45.91 46.21
CA LYS A 276 46.20 -45.78 47.58
C LYS A 276 45.20 -45.24 48.63
N SER A 277 43.94 -45.02 48.28
CA SER A 277 42.88 -44.60 49.19
C SER A 277 41.50 -44.93 48.59
N PRO A 278 40.48 -45.26 49.41
CA PRO A 278 39.12 -45.41 48.92
C PRO A 278 38.66 -44.09 48.30
N VAL A 279 38.22 -44.15 47.04
CA VAL A 279 37.63 -43.01 46.33
C VAL A 279 36.39 -42.58 47.10
N LYS A 280 36.48 -41.44 47.79
CA LYS A 280 35.32 -40.85 48.48
C LYS A 280 34.26 -40.51 47.43
N PRO A 281 33.00 -40.93 47.57
CA PRO A 281 31.96 -40.55 46.63
C PRO A 281 31.82 -39.03 46.65
N ALA A 282 32.20 -38.37 45.55
CA ALA A 282 31.95 -36.96 45.40
C ALA A 282 30.43 -36.74 45.45
N LYS A 283 29.99 -35.91 46.38
CA LYS A 283 28.58 -35.53 46.53
C LYS A 283 28.12 -34.99 45.17
N ARG A 284 27.19 -35.70 44.50
CA ARG A 284 26.54 -35.22 43.28
C ARG A 284 26.04 -33.80 43.54
N ARG A 285 26.65 -32.81 42.90
CA ARG A 285 26.11 -31.44 42.93
C ARG A 285 24.72 -31.55 42.32
N LYS A 286 23.67 -31.19 43.07
CA LYS A 286 22.34 -31.04 42.51
C LYS A 286 22.45 -30.14 41.28
N PRO A 287 21.82 -30.48 40.15
CA PRO A 287 21.80 -29.59 39.00
C PRO A 287 21.31 -28.23 39.50
N LYS A 288 22.12 -27.20 39.28
CA LYS A 288 21.70 -25.82 39.50
C LYS A 288 20.53 -25.65 38.54
N GLY A 289 19.32 -25.49 39.08
CA GLY A 289 18.11 -25.36 38.26
C GLY A 289 18.36 -24.36 37.15
N ASP A 290 18.06 -24.76 35.92
CA ASP A 290 18.20 -23.92 34.74
C ASP A 290 17.55 -22.57 35.01
N ALA A 291 18.35 -21.50 34.95
CA ALA A 291 17.87 -20.12 35.06
C ALA A 291 16.98 -19.70 33.87
N SER A 292 16.64 -20.64 32.99
CA SER A 292 15.76 -20.48 31.82
C SER A 292 14.45 -21.28 31.93
N ALA A 293 14.23 -22.05 33.00
CA ALA A 293 12.95 -22.72 33.20
C ALA A 293 11.91 -21.70 33.66
N ILE A 294 11.09 -21.23 32.72
CA ILE A 294 9.92 -20.38 33.00
C ILE A 294 9.04 -21.13 34.01
N PRO A 295 8.78 -20.57 35.20
CA PRO A 295 7.95 -21.24 36.21
C PRO A 295 6.57 -21.56 35.64
N LEU A 296 6.03 -22.73 35.96
CA LEU A 296 4.71 -23.17 35.48
C LEU A 296 3.60 -22.15 35.80
N GLU A 297 3.73 -21.44 36.91
CA GLU A 297 2.85 -20.32 37.29
C GLU A 297 2.86 -19.18 36.27
N TYR A 298 4.01 -18.88 35.66
CA TYR A 298 4.14 -17.85 34.63
C TYR A 298 3.44 -18.28 33.33
N LEU A 299 3.54 -19.55 32.94
CA LEU A 299 2.79 -20.10 31.80
C LEU A 299 1.28 -20.05 32.06
N ASN A 300 0.84 -20.47 33.24
CA ASN A 300 -0.57 -20.40 33.64
C ASN A 300 -1.11 -18.96 33.66
N ASN A 301 -0.28 -18.00 34.09
CA ASN A 301 -0.62 -16.58 34.08
C ASN A 301 -0.66 -16.00 32.65
N MET A 302 0.22 -16.44 31.75
CA MET A 302 0.16 -16.08 30.33
C MET A 302 -1.08 -16.67 29.65
N ASP A 303 -1.43 -17.93 29.92
CA ASP A 303 -2.61 -18.56 29.38
C ASP A 303 -3.90 -17.89 29.89
N ALA A 304 -3.94 -17.53 31.18
CA ALA A 304 -5.03 -16.74 31.75
C ALA A 304 -5.11 -15.33 31.14
N ALA A 305 -3.97 -14.68 30.86
CA ALA A 305 -3.93 -13.37 30.21
C ALA A 305 -4.38 -13.44 28.74
N LEU A 306 -3.95 -14.46 27.99
CA LEU A 306 -4.38 -14.72 26.62
C LEU A 306 -5.87 -15.09 26.54
N ALA A 307 -6.37 -15.85 27.52
CA ALA A 307 -7.80 -16.16 27.63
C ALA A 307 -8.63 -14.89 27.92
N ARG A 308 -8.15 -13.99 28.79
CA ARG A 308 -8.77 -12.67 29.03
C ARG A 308 -8.73 -11.78 27.79
N GLN A 309 -7.65 -11.82 27.01
CA GLN A 309 -7.52 -11.05 25.77
C GLN A 309 -8.44 -11.57 24.66
N LYS A 310 -8.66 -12.89 24.59
CA LYS A 310 -9.66 -13.52 23.72
C LYS A 310 -11.09 -13.22 24.18
N ALA A 311 -11.34 -13.21 25.49
CA ALA A 311 -12.64 -12.86 26.06
C ALA A 311 -12.98 -11.37 25.93
N SER A 312 -11.99 -10.47 26.00
CA SER A 312 -12.16 -9.04 25.74
C SER A 312 -12.25 -8.68 24.25
N GLY A 313 -12.08 -9.66 23.36
CA GLY A 313 -12.27 -9.52 21.91
C GLY A 313 -13.74 -9.51 21.47
N GLY A 314 -14.69 -9.64 22.41
CA GLY A 314 -16.12 -9.59 22.17
C GLY A 314 -16.75 -8.23 22.48
N ARG A 315 -16.74 -7.33 21.48
CA ARG A 315 -17.55 -6.10 21.32
C ARG A 315 -17.41 -4.95 22.34
N SER A 316 -16.94 -3.83 21.79
CA SER A 316 -17.78 -2.62 21.76
C SER A 316 -17.68 -1.99 20.36
N ALA A 317 -18.84 -1.94 19.68
CA ALA A 317 -19.14 -1.49 18.31
C ALA A 317 -18.73 -2.45 17.17
#